data_AF-A0A1C6V2X2-F1
#
_entry.id   AF-A0A1C6V2X2-F1
#
_cell.length_a   1.000
_cell.length_b   1.000
_cell.length_c   1.000
_cell.angle_alpha   90.00
_cell.angle_beta   90.00
_cell.angle_gamma   90.00
#
_symmetry.space_group_name_H-M   'P 1'
#
loop_
_entity.id
_entity.type
_entity.pdbx_description
1 polymer ?
#
loop_
_entity_poly.entity_id
_entity_poly.type
_entity_poly.pdbx_seq_one_letter_code
_entity_poly.pdbx_strand_id
1 'polypeptide(L)'
;MAEAARADAIARALAGESLTSIAHSNGVSRQAIRGLLRRRGIPARIVGKLTEDQRSEVLQRYQAGASLGQLAMAYGITEPAVRGLVTRRGVPLRRVVHTLRHEAFDELTSDACYWIGFLFADGSISYRPKHIPQISVGLAERDRAHLAKLRTFLGSTSAISAPNPAHHSCQFSVRSHQLADRLVTLGRYEGPTDARLVESRDFWRGVVDGDGSMGLYRRSRSAPATMPQFRLVGRQHVLEEFLGFLRTQGTSGLSVRPHKSIHTVGTTCGPAERIVTLLYSGATVALARKAEMAERIMAAAASSERRS
;
A
#
# COMPACT_ATOMS: atom_id res chain seq x y z
N MET A 1 -19.21 40.37 -27.70
CA MET A 1 -19.66 40.78 -26.34
C MET A 1 -20.17 42.20 -26.40
N ALA A 2 -21.41 42.42 -25.96
CA ALA A 2 -21.97 43.75 -25.76
C ALA A 2 -21.19 44.52 -24.68
N GLU A 3 -21.23 45.85 -24.69
CA GLU A 3 -20.43 46.69 -23.79
C GLU A 3 -20.81 46.47 -22.31
N ALA A 4 -22.10 46.21 -22.02
CA ALA A 4 -22.57 45.82 -20.69
C ALA A 4 -21.95 44.51 -20.18
N ALA A 5 -21.84 43.49 -21.04
CA ALA A 5 -21.21 42.20 -20.70
C ALA A 5 -19.69 42.34 -20.47
N ARG A 6 -19.03 43.30 -21.13
CA ARG A 6 -17.61 43.60 -20.91
C ARG A 6 -17.41 44.29 -19.56
N ALA A 7 -18.29 45.21 -19.18
CA ALA A 7 -18.25 45.88 -17.88
C ALA A 7 -18.48 44.89 -16.72
N ASP A 8 -19.47 43.99 -16.84
CA ASP A 8 -19.71 42.91 -15.87
C ASP A 8 -18.50 41.99 -15.71
N ALA A 9 -17.93 41.51 -16.83
CA ALA A 9 -16.75 40.66 -16.81
C ALA A 9 -15.53 41.33 -16.15
N ILE A 10 -15.39 42.65 -16.30
CA ILE A 10 -14.33 43.43 -15.63
C ILE A 10 -14.60 43.54 -14.13
N ALA A 11 -15.82 43.88 -13.72
CA ALA A 11 -16.19 44.00 -12.31
C ALA A 11 -16.00 42.68 -11.55
N ARG A 12 -16.43 41.56 -12.15
CA ARG A 12 -16.25 40.21 -11.59
C ARG A 12 -14.79 39.78 -11.52
N ALA A 13 -13.98 40.17 -12.52
CA ALA A 13 -12.54 39.93 -12.47
C ALA A 13 -11.85 40.71 -11.34
N LEU A 14 -12.27 41.97 -11.09
CA LEU A 14 -11.78 42.79 -9.99
C LEU A 14 -12.25 42.27 -8.61
N ALA A 15 -13.47 41.72 -8.54
CA ALA A 15 -14.02 41.05 -7.37
C ALA A 15 -13.35 39.68 -7.08
N GLY A 16 -12.41 39.25 -7.93
CA GLY A 16 -11.62 38.05 -7.69
C GLY A 16 -12.24 36.75 -8.23
N GLU A 17 -13.22 36.82 -9.12
CA GLU A 17 -13.73 35.63 -9.77
C GLU A 17 -12.72 35.07 -10.80
N SER A 18 -12.72 33.76 -11.01
CA SER A 18 -11.76 33.13 -11.94
C SER A 18 -12.07 33.49 -13.39
N LEU A 19 -11.02 33.77 -14.19
CA LEU A 19 -11.18 34.06 -15.63
C LEU A 19 -11.87 32.91 -16.39
N THR A 20 -11.76 31.68 -15.89
CA THR A 20 -12.44 30.51 -16.45
C THR A 20 -13.94 30.54 -16.19
N SER A 21 -14.36 30.91 -14.98
CA SER A 21 -15.78 31.04 -14.64
C SER A 21 -16.44 32.21 -15.38
N ILE A 22 -15.77 33.36 -15.44
CA ILE A 22 -16.23 34.52 -16.20
C ILE A 22 -16.34 34.19 -17.70
N ALA A 23 -15.37 33.46 -18.25
CA ALA A 23 -15.39 33.01 -19.64
C ALA A 23 -16.59 32.08 -19.92
N HIS A 24 -16.82 31.11 -19.04
CA HIS A 24 -17.94 30.17 -19.15
C HIS A 24 -19.30 30.88 -19.08
N SER A 25 -19.51 31.76 -18.10
CA SER A 25 -20.79 32.49 -17.97
C SER A 25 -21.07 33.45 -19.12
N ASN A 26 -20.03 33.89 -19.84
CA ASN A 26 -20.14 34.80 -20.97
C ASN A 26 -20.09 34.08 -22.33
N GLY A 27 -19.98 32.74 -22.35
CA GLY A 27 -19.88 31.96 -23.59
C GLY A 27 -18.67 32.31 -24.45
N VAL A 28 -17.57 32.79 -23.86
CA VAL A 28 -16.35 33.21 -24.58
C VAL A 28 -15.13 32.43 -24.10
N SER A 29 -14.05 32.50 -24.87
CA SER A 29 -12.80 31.86 -24.46
C SER A 29 -12.13 32.59 -23.29
N ARG A 30 -11.40 31.85 -22.45
CA ARG A 30 -10.55 32.42 -21.39
C ARG A 30 -9.54 33.44 -21.94
N GLN A 31 -9.05 33.24 -23.16
CA GLN A 31 -8.15 34.19 -23.82
C GLN A 31 -8.85 35.50 -24.22
N ALA A 32 -10.13 35.44 -24.60
CA ALA A 32 -10.91 36.65 -24.91
C ALA A 32 -11.09 37.54 -23.67
N ILE A 33 -11.42 36.97 -22.52
CA ILE A 33 -11.48 37.69 -21.24
C ILE A 33 -10.11 38.24 -20.85
N ARG A 34 -9.03 37.44 -20.99
CA ARG A 34 -7.66 37.91 -20.72
C ARG A 34 -7.25 39.07 -21.63
N GLY A 35 -7.57 39.02 -22.90
CA GLY A 35 -7.31 40.10 -23.86
C GLY A 35 -8.11 41.36 -23.56
N LEU A 36 -9.36 41.22 -23.10
CA LEU A 36 -10.21 42.32 -22.65
C LEU A 36 -9.57 43.06 -21.46
N LEU A 37 -9.16 42.33 -20.42
CA LEU A 37 -8.51 42.90 -19.23
C LEU A 37 -7.18 43.60 -19.60
N ARG A 38 -6.36 42.97 -20.46
CA ARG A 38 -5.09 43.55 -20.93
C ARG A 38 -5.28 44.87 -21.67
N ARG A 39 -6.27 44.97 -22.57
CA ARG A 39 -6.57 46.21 -23.32
C ARG A 39 -7.04 47.35 -22.43
N ARG A 40 -7.56 47.06 -21.23
CA ARG A 40 -8.01 48.05 -20.25
C ARG A 40 -6.97 48.30 -19.14
N GLY A 41 -5.73 47.82 -19.33
CA GLY A 41 -4.66 48.01 -18.36
C GLY A 41 -4.83 47.23 -17.05
N ILE A 42 -5.78 46.28 -16.98
CA ILE A 42 -6.01 45.48 -15.78
C ILE A 42 -5.05 44.27 -15.85
N PRO A 43 -4.04 44.21 -14.96
CA PRO A 43 -3.11 43.08 -14.96
C PRO A 43 -3.87 41.80 -14.63
N ALA A 44 -3.51 40.71 -15.31
CA ALA A 44 -4.12 39.42 -15.01
C ALA A 44 -3.82 39.05 -13.55
N ARG A 45 -4.87 38.74 -12.77
CA ARG A 45 -4.71 38.22 -11.42
C ARG A 45 -3.75 37.03 -11.44
N ILE A 46 -2.66 37.16 -10.70
CA ILE A 46 -1.67 36.09 -10.57
C ILE A 46 -2.19 35.10 -9.53
N VAL A 47 -3.15 34.27 -9.93
CA VAL A 47 -3.59 33.15 -9.10
C VAL A 47 -2.45 32.13 -9.09
N GLY A 48 -1.81 31.94 -7.93
CA GLY A 48 -0.79 30.90 -7.72
C GLY A 48 0.67 31.36 -7.67
N LYS A 49 1.00 32.66 -7.66
CA LYS A 49 2.34 33.11 -7.23
C LYS A 49 2.23 33.80 -5.87
N LEU A 50 2.99 33.29 -4.90
CA LEU A 50 3.21 33.95 -3.62
C LEU A 50 3.74 35.37 -3.82
N THR A 51 3.25 36.32 -3.02
CA THR A 51 3.87 37.65 -2.86
C THR A 51 5.27 37.52 -2.26
N GLU A 52 6.07 38.58 -2.32
CA GLU A 52 7.42 38.53 -1.75
C GLU A 52 7.39 38.36 -0.22
N ASP A 53 6.41 38.97 0.46
CA ASP A 53 6.19 38.78 1.90
C ASP A 53 5.80 37.33 2.22
N GLN A 54 4.86 36.76 1.46
CA GLN A 54 4.48 35.35 1.63
C GLN A 54 5.64 34.40 1.36
N ARG A 55 6.53 34.71 0.41
CA ARG A 55 7.75 33.91 0.18
C ARG A 55 8.67 33.97 1.38
N SER A 56 8.88 35.16 1.93
CA SER A 56 9.73 35.36 3.10
C SER A 56 9.16 34.62 4.31
N GLU A 57 7.84 34.70 4.52
CA GLU A 57 7.13 33.97 5.57
C GLU A 57 7.23 32.44 5.39
N VAL A 58 7.08 31.93 4.16
CA VAL A 58 7.26 30.51 3.84
C VAL A 58 8.69 30.04 4.20
N LEU A 59 9.71 30.84 3.88
CA LEU A 59 11.11 30.51 4.23
C LEU A 59 11.32 30.54 5.75
N GLN A 60 10.81 31.55 6.44
CA GLN A 60 10.90 31.67 7.90
C GLN A 60 10.25 30.47 8.60
N ARG A 61 9.02 30.11 8.20
CA ARG A 61 8.30 28.95 8.75
C ARG A 61 9.00 27.63 8.41
N TYR A 62 9.59 27.52 7.23
CA TYR A 62 10.40 26.35 6.87
C TYR A 62 11.61 26.18 7.79
N GLN A 63 12.34 27.28 8.05
CA GLN A 63 13.47 27.31 8.98
C GLN A 63 13.04 27.03 10.42
N ALA A 64 11.87 27.50 10.82
CA ALA A 64 11.24 27.20 12.11
C ALA A 64 10.73 25.75 12.23
N GLY A 65 10.84 24.93 11.18
CA GLY A 65 10.59 23.50 11.23
C GLY A 65 9.41 23.00 10.41
N ALA A 66 8.57 23.87 9.83
CA ALA A 66 7.41 23.47 9.05
C ALA A 66 7.80 22.65 7.80
N SER A 67 7.13 21.52 7.56
CA SER A 67 7.39 20.68 6.40
C SER A 67 6.93 21.34 5.10
N LEU A 68 7.51 20.92 3.96
CA LEU A 68 7.10 21.46 2.66
C LEU A 68 5.60 21.24 2.40
N GLY A 69 5.04 20.10 2.84
CA GLY A 69 3.61 19.80 2.72
C GLY A 69 2.73 20.67 3.61
N GLN A 70 3.14 20.94 4.84
CA GLN A 70 2.43 21.87 5.74
C GLN A 70 2.37 23.28 5.13
N LEU A 71 3.49 23.75 4.54
CA LEU A 71 3.57 25.04 3.85
C LEU A 71 2.72 25.04 2.58
N ALA A 72 2.78 23.98 1.78
CA ALA A 72 1.97 23.84 0.57
C ALA A 72 0.47 24.00 0.87
N MET A 73 0.00 23.27 1.89
CA MET A 73 -1.38 23.35 2.36
C MET A 73 -1.74 24.73 2.91
N ALA A 74 -0.89 25.32 3.75
CA ALA A 74 -1.15 26.61 4.39
C ALA A 74 -1.27 27.77 3.40
N TYR A 75 -0.51 27.75 2.30
CA TYR A 75 -0.50 28.82 1.29
C TYR A 75 -1.24 28.44 0.00
N GLY A 76 -1.92 27.30 -0.04
CA GLY A 76 -2.68 26.85 -1.22
C GLY A 76 -1.82 26.67 -2.48
N ILE A 77 -0.56 26.25 -2.32
CA ILE A 77 0.38 25.97 -3.42
C ILE A 77 0.82 24.51 -3.39
N THR A 78 1.55 24.07 -4.42
CA THR A 78 2.04 22.68 -4.50
C THR A 78 3.36 22.52 -3.73
N GLU A 79 3.60 21.33 -3.17
CA GLU A 79 4.87 21.02 -2.51
C GLU A 79 6.10 21.26 -3.43
N PRO A 80 6.08 20.90 -4.73
CA PRO A 80 7.15 21.26 -5.66
C PRO A 80 7.38 22.77 -5.79
N ALA A 81 6.33 23.60 -5.70
CA ALA A 81 6.48 25.06 -5.73
C ALA A 81 7.18 25.58 -4.47
N VAL A 82 6.83 25.06 -3.29
CA VAL A 82 7.54 25.36 -2.03
C VAL A 82 9.00 24.92 -2.13
N ARG A 83 9.25 23.68 -2.56
CA ARG A 83 10.60 23.14 -2.76
C ARG A 83 11.44 24.01 -3.70
N GLY A 84 10.86 24.41 -4.82
CA GLY A 84 11.50 25.30 -5.80
C GLY A 84 11.75 26.71 -5.27
N LEU A 85 10.92 27.21 -4.36
CA LEU A 85 11.16 28.47 -3.66
C LEU A 85 12.36 28.36 -2.71
N VAL A 86 12.34 27.36 -1.83
CA VAL A 86 13.39 27.11 -0.82
C VAL A 86 14.76 26.96 -1.49
N THR A 87 14.84 26.10 -2.51
CA THR A 87 16.08 25.83 -3.26
C THR A 87 16.61 27.04 -4.03
N ARG A 88 15.74 27.77 -4.77
CA ARG A 88 16.17 28.98 -5.50
C ARG A 88 16.65 30.12 -4.59
N ARG A 89 16.26 30.10 -3.32
CA ARG A 89 16.69 31.06 -2.30
C ARG A 89 17.93 30.60 -1.55
N GLY A 90 18.59 29.53 -2.03
CA GLY A 90 19.82 29.01 -1.44
C GLY A 90 19.63 28.30 -0.11
N VAL A 91 18.38 28.05 0.32
CA VAL A 91 18.12 27.31 1.55
C VAL A 91 18.22 25.81 1.25
N PRO A 92 19.11 25.06 1.92
CA PRO A 92 19.26 23.63 1.68
C PRO A 92 17.99 22.90 2.13
N LEU A 93 17.59 21.90 1.34
CA LEU A 93 16.48 21.04 1.72
C LEU A 93 16.91 20.15 2.89
N ARG A 94 16.15 20.21 3.99
CA ARG A 94 16.26 19.27 5.10
C ARG A 94 16.12 17.85 4.59
N ARG A 95 17.17 17.06 4.82
CA ARG A 95 17.18 15.64 4.53
C ARG A 95 16.39 14.93 5.61
N VAL A 96 15.27 14.32 5.25
CA VAL A 96 14.58 13.38 6.14
C VAL A 96 15.34 12.06 6.06
N VAL A 97 16.00 11.69 7.17
CA VAL A 97 16.60 10.36 7.31
C VAL A 97 15.54 9.47 7.93
N HIS A 98 15.04 8.51 7.16
CA HIS A 98 14.19 7.47 7.70
C HIS A 98 15.05 6.39 8.34
N THR A 99 14.67 5.93 9.53
CA THR A 99 15.29 4.74 10.11
C THR A 99 14.84 3.51 9.32
N LEU A 100 15.67 2.46 9.34
CA LEU A 100 15.38 1.16 8.78
C LEU A 100 16.39 0.15 9.35
N ARG A 101 15.91 -1.00 9.82
CA ARG A 101 16.76 -2.16 10.15
C ARG A 101 17.04 -2.91 8.86
N HIS A 102 18.25 -2.79 8.34
CA HIS A 102 18.64 -3.38 7.06
C HIS A 102 18.90 -4.89 7.18
N GLU A 103 19.23 -5.34 8.39
CA GLU A 103 19.51 -6.70 8.85
C GLU A 103 18.25 -7.48 9.28
N ALA A 104 17.05 -6.91 9.11
CA ALA A 104 15.80 -7.48 9.65
C ALA A 104 15.45 -8.89 9.13
N PHE A 105 16.11 -9.35 8.07
CA PHE A 105 15.93 -10.68 7.47
C PHE A 105 17.22 -11.53 7.49
N ASP A 106 18.26 -11.10 8.21
CA ASP A 106 19.50 -11.87 8.33
C ASP A 106 19.25 -13.12 9.19
N GLU A 107 18.59 -12.94 10.33
CA GLU A 107 18.11 -14.02 11.20
C GLU A 107 16.66 -14.40 10.89
N LEU A 108 16.42 -15.69 10.63
CA LEU A 108 15.10 -16.24 10.29
C LEU A 108 14.29 -16.59 11.55
N THR A 109 13.96 -15.57 12.36
CA THR A 109 13.00 -15.69 13.48
C THR A 109 11.58 -15.97 12.97
N SER A 110 10.67 -16.42 13.83
CA SER A 110 9.24 -16.63 13.48
C SER A 110 8.62 -15.41 12.80
N ASP A 111 8.83 -14.20 13.35
CA ASP A 111 8.30 -12.97 12.78
C ASP A 111 8.98 -12.62 11.45
N ALA A 112 10.30 -12.84 11.32
CA ALA A 112 11.02 -12.63 10.06
C ALA A 112 10.51 -13.57 8.96
N CYS A 113 10.37 -14.87 9.26
CA CYS A 113 9.80 -15.86 8.35
C CYS A 113 8.40 -15.44 7.89
N TYR A 114 7.53 -15.01 8.81
CA TYR A 114 6.21 -14.49 8.49
C TYR A 114 6.27 -13.31 7.51
N TRP A 115 7.07 -12.29 7.80
CA TRP A 115 7.16 -11.11 6.94
C TRP A 115 7.80 -11.40 5.60
N ILE A 116 8.78 -12.31 5.53
CA ILE A 116 9.37 -12.79 4.28
C ILE A 116 8.29 -13.48 3.45
N GLY A 117 7.50 -14.39 4.04
CA GLY A 117 6.40 -15.06 3.34
C GLY A 117 5.32 -14.10 2.85
N PHE A 118 4.93 -13.13 3.69
CA PHE A 118 3.97 -12.09 3.30
C PHE A 118 4.50 -11.23 2.16
N LEU A 119 5.80 -10.90 2.19
CA LEU A 119 6.47 -10.19 1.12
C LEU A 119 6.57 -11.03 -0.15
N PHE A 120 6.77 -12.34 -0.07
CA PHE A 120 6.81 -13.23 -1.24
C PHE A 120 5.50 -13.19 -2.04
N ALA A 121 4.37 -13.11 -1.33
CA ALA A 121 3.04 -12.98 -1.94
C ALA A 121 2.75 -11.54 -2.42
N ASP A 122 2.51 -10.61 -1.50
CA ASP A 122 1.96 -9.28 -1.83
C ASP A 122 3.04 -8.20 -2.09
N GLY A 123 4.31 -8.53 -1.84
CA GLY A 123 5.40 -7.58 -2.02
C GLY A 123 5.86 -7.42 -3.47
N SER A 124 6.73 -6.45 -3.69
CA SER A 124 7.53 -6.32 -4.91
C SER A 124 8.86 -5.63 -4.61
N ILE A 125 9.90 -6.00 -5.35
CA ILE A 125 11.20 -5.34 -5.37
C ILE A 125 11.36 -4.70 -6.74
N SER A 126 11.67 -3.40 -6.76
CA SER A 126 11.90 -2.65 -7.98
C SER A 126 13.34 -2.15 -8.05
N TYR A 127 14.01 -2.47 -9.15
CA TYR A 127 15.34 -2.00 -9.48
C TYR A 127 15.23 -0.87 -10.50
N ARG A 128 15.88 0.26 -10.23
CA ARG A 128 15.98 1.37 -11.18
C ARG A 128 17.46 1.74 -11.34
N PRO A 129 17.94 2.02 -12.56
CA PRO A 129 19.33 2.42 -12.77
C PRO A 129 19.70 3.59 -11.85
N LYS A 130 20.87 3.49 -11.19
CA LYS A 130 21.41 4.52 -10.25
C LYS A 130 20.58 4.75 -8.98
N HIS A 131 19.63 3.88 -8.65
CA HIS A 131 18.84 3.98 -7.42
C HIS A 131 18.96 2.72 -6.57
N ILE A 132 18.92 2.90 -5.25
CA ILE A 132 18.80 1.82 -4.27
C ILE A 132 17.48 1.06 -4.54
N PRO A 133 17.47 -0.28 -4.57
CA PRO A 133 16.27 -1.06 -4.81
C PRO A 133 15.20 -0.75 -3.78
N GLN A 134 13.96 -0.67 -4.25
CA GLN A 134 12.80 -0.37 -3.42
C GLN A 134 11.96 -1.62 -3.23
N ILE A 135 11.73 -1.99 -1.97
CA ILE A 135 10.76 -3.00 -1.56
C ILE A 135 9.44 -2.29 -1.26
N SER A 136 8.35 -2.77 -1.81
CA SER A 136 7.02 -2.18 -1.61
C SER A 136 5.93 -3.24 -1.45
N VAL A 137 4.94 -2.93 -0.63
CA VAL A 137 3.71 -3.73 -0.45
C VAL A 137 2.52 -2.78 -0.53
N GLY A 138 1.53 -3.14 -1.34
CA GLY A 138 0.27 -2.41 -1.44
C GLY A 138 -0.89 -3.26 -0.94
N LEU A 139 -1.69 -2.74 -0.01
CA LEU A 139 -2.87 -3.42 0.55
C LEU A 139 -4.10 -2.53 0.48
N ALA A 140 -5.29 -3.13 0.58
CA ALA A 140 -6.53 -2.39 0.77
C ALA A 140 -6.47 -1.56 2.06
N GLU A 141 -7.18 -0.43 2.09
CA GLU A 141 -7.18 0.50 3.24
C GLU A 141 -7.59 -0.18 4.55
N ARG A 142 -8.55 -1.11 4.52
CA ARG A 142 -8.96 -1.91 5.68
C ARG A 142 -7.80 -2.70 6.32
N ASP A 143 -6.78 -3.03 5.54
CA ASP A 143 -5.62 -3.83 5.95
C ASP A 143 -4.40 -2.93 6.26
N ARG A 144 -4.57 -1.59 6.30
CA ARG A 144 -3.49 -0.61 6.56
C ARG A 144 -2.76 -0.84 7.87
N ALA A 145 -3.45 -1.32 8.90
CA ALA A 145 -2.83 -1.65 10.18
C ALA A 145 -1.76 -2.75 10.04
N HIS A 146 -1.89 -3.63 9.05
CA HIS A 146 -0.90 -4.67 8.78
C HIS A 146 0.40 -4.09 8.20
N LEU A 147 0.30 -3.08 7.32
CA LEU A 147 1.48 -2.31 6.87
C LEU A 147 2.17 -1.60 8.04
N ALA A 148 1.42 -1.13 9.03
CA ALA A 148 2.00 -0.50 10.23
C ALA A 148 2.77 -1.52 11.09
N LYS A 149 2.31 -2.77 11.18
CA LYS A 149 3.05 -3.86 11.82
C LYS A 149 4.35 -4.16 11.07
N LEU A 150 4.32 -4.28 9.74
CA LEU A 150 5.52 -4.47 8.92
C LEU A 150 6.52 -3.32 9.10
N ARG A 151 6.03 -2.07 9.07
CA ARG A 151 6.86 -0.89 9.31
C ARG A 151 7.57 -0.95 10.67
N THR A 152 6.84 -1.35 11.71
CA THR A 152 7.37 -1.50 13.07
C THR A 152 8.41 -2.61 13.13
N PHE A 153 8.13 -3.77 12.52
CA PHE A 153 9.07 -4.87 12.38
C PHE A 153 10.35 -4.44 11.64
N LEU A 154 10.26 -3.65 10.58
CA LEU A 154 11.44 -3.15 9.87
C LEU A 154 12.14 -1.98 10.60
N GLY A 155 11.65 -1.55 11.77
CA GLY A 155 12.19 -0.41 12.51
C GLY A 155 12.17 0.89 11.70
N SER A 156 11.19 1.05 10.80
CA SER A 156 11.18 2.15 9.84
C SER A 156 10.30 3.32 10.24
N THR A 157 10.79 4.54 10.04
CA THR A 157 10.00 5.78 10.19
C THR A 157 9.38 6.26 8.88
N SER A 158 9.53 5.50 7.79
CA SER A 158 8.88 5.83 6.51
C SER A 158 7.37 5.84 6.64
N ALA A 159 6.71 6.82 6.01
CA ALA A 159 5.26 6.93 6.03
C ALA A 159 4.61 5.85 5.16
N ILE A 160 3.46 5.35 5.60
CA ILE A 160 2.54 4.59 4.74
C ILE A 160 1.75 5.61 3.94
N SER A 161 1.63 5.40 2.63
CA SER A 161 0.94 6.32 1.74
C SER A 161 -0.50 6.57 2.20
N ALA A 162 -1.04 7.73 1.82
CA ALA A 162 -2.48 7.94 1.86
C ALA A 162 -3.19 6.90 0.97
N PRO A 163 -4.45 6.55 1.27
CA PRO A 163 -5.25 5.70 0.42
C PRO A 163 -5.41 6.31 -0.98
N ASN A 164 -5.28 5.48 -2.01
CA ASN A 164 -5.55 5.87 -3.38
C ASN A 164 -7.07 6.11 -3.53
N PRO A 165 -7.52 7.29 -4.02
CA PRO A 165 -8.94 7.60 -4.14
C PRO A 165 -9.73 6.69 -5.07
N ALA A 166 -9.09 6.08 -6.08
CA ALA A 166 -9.76 5.21 -7.06
C ALA A 166 -9.84 3.74 -6.61
N HIS A 167 -8.83 3.28 -5.88
CA HIS A 167 -8.67 1.85 -5.54
C HIS A 167 -8.77 1.56 -4.04
N HIS A 168 -8.91 2.59 -3.19
CA HIS A 168 -8.93 2.48 -1.74
C HIS A 168 -7.79 1.60 -1.19
N SER A 169 -6.59 1.76 -1.77
CA SER A 169 -5.39 1.00 -1.41
C SER A 169 -4.31 1.92 -0.88
N CYS A 170 -3.51 1.42 0.05
CA CYS A 170 -2.37 2.12 0.63
C CYS A 170 -1.10 1.30 0.41
N GLN A 171 0.04 1.98 0.37
CA GLN A 171 1.33 1.36 0.09
C GLN A 171 2.34 1.72 1.16
N PHE A 172 3.16 0.75 1.54
CA PHE A 172 4.36 0.96 2.33
C PHE A 172 5.58 0.57 1.50
N SER A 173 6.65 1.37 1.58
CA SER A 173 7.89 1.10 0.84
C SER A 173 9.12 1.52 1.61
N VAL A 174 10.21 0.77 1.40
CA VAL A 174 11.54 1.01 1.97
C VAL A 174 12.59 0.80 0.89
N ARG A 175 13.78 1.38 1.06
CA ARG A 175 14.91 1.21 0.12
C ARG A 175 16.10 0.64 0.84
N SER A 176 16.61 -0.50 0.35
CA SER A 176 17.74 -1.20 0.96
C SER A 176 18.27 -2.26 0.00
N HIS A 177 19.58 -2.23 -0.28
CA HIS A 177 20.26 -3.34 -0.97
C HIS A 177 20.18 -4.62 -0.13
N GLN A 178 20.58 -4.58 1.14
CA GLN A 178 20.60 -5.76 2.02
C GLN A 178 19.26 -6.51 2.08
N LEU A 179 18.17 -5.85 2.48
CA LEU A 179 16.83 -6.46 2.47
C LEU A 179 16.41 -7.00 1.08
N ALA A 180 16.72 -6.27 -0.01
CA ALA A 180 16.30 -6.67 -1.36
C ALA A 180 17.07 -7.91 -1.83
N ASP A 181 18.39 -7.86 -1.70
CA ASP A 181 19.30 -8.96 -2.04
C ASP A 181 18.99 -10.17 -1.19
N ARG A 182 18.73 -9.99 0.12
CA ARG A 182 18.35 -11.08 1.03
C ARG A 182 17.07 -11.77 0.59
N LEU A 183 16.03 -11.04 0.21
CA LEU A 183 14.78 -11.62 -0.31
C LEU A 183 15.01 -12.39 -1.62
N VAL A 184 15.87 -11.88 -2.50
CA VAL A 184 16.23 -12.58 -3.75
C VAL A 184 16.98 -13.88 -3.44
N THR A 185 17.99 -13.83 -2.58
CA THR A 185 18.76 -15.01 -2.15
C THR A 185 17.88 -16.08 -1.48
N LEU A 186 16.80 -15.66 -0.80
CA LEU A 186 15.85 -16.58 -0.17
C LEU A 186 14.87 -17.26 -1.15
N GLY A 187 14.93 -16.95 -2.45
CA GLY A 187 14.13 -17.61 -3.49
C GLY A 187 12.86 -16.87 -3.91
N ARG A 188 12.76 -15.56 -3.66
CA ARG A 188 11.54 -14.78 -3.96
C ARG A 188 11.10 -14.83 -5.43
N TYR A 189 12.05 -14.78 -6.37
CA TYR A 189 11.75 -14.64 -7.79
C TYR A 189 12.26 -15.80 -8.63
N GLU A 190 13.44 -16.29 -8.30
CA GLU A 190 14.16 -17.31 -9.05
C GLU A 190 14.84 -18.26 -8.06
N GLY A 191 15.08 -19.50 -8.50
CA GLY A 191 15.64 -20.55 -7.68
C GLY A 191 14.63 -21.18 -6.70
N PRO A 192 15.07 -22.21 -5.96
CA PRO A 192 14.27 -22.80 -4.89
C PRO A 192 14.14 -21.84 -3.70
N THR A 193 13.05 -21.97 -2.95
CA THR A 193 12.91 -21.26 -1.68
C THR A 193 13.92 -21.82 -0.67
N ASP A 194 14.54 -20.96 0.16
CA ASP A 194 15.45 -21.41 1.23
C ASP A 194 14.78 -22.48 2.10
N ALA A 195 15.46 -23.62 2.31
CA ALA A 195 14.90 -24.77 3.01
C ALA A 195 14.34 -24.43 4.40
N ARG A 196 14.98 -23.49 5.11
CA ARG A 196 14.53 -23.05 6.44
C ARG A 196 13.18 -22.33 6.39
N LEU A 197 12.87 -21.64 5.29
CA LEU A 197 11.56 -21.04 5.06
C LEU A 197 10.52 -22.08 4.69
N VAL A 198 10.89 -23.05 3.84
CA VAL A 198 9.99 -24.16 3.43
C VAL A 198 9.54 -24.99 4.64
N GLU A 199 10.40 -25.17 5.64
CA GLU A 199 10.06 -25.87 6.88
C GLU A 199 9.27 -25.02 7.89
N SER A 200 9.22 -23.70 7.68
CA SER A 200 8.60 -22.77 8.63
C SER A 200 7.10 -22.60 8.39
N ARG A 201 6.30 -22.94 9.40
CA ARG A 201 4.86 -22.64 9.41
C ARG A 201 4.58 -21.13 9.32
N ASP A 202 5.45 -20.30 9.88
CA ASP A 202 5.27 -18.85 9.95
C ASP A 202 5.48 -18.22 8.56
N PHE A 203 6.47 -18.71 7.80
CA PHE A 203 6.63 -18.36 6.39
C PHE A 203 5.37 -18.68 5.59
N TRP A 204 4.86 -19.90 5.69
CA TRP A 204 3.65 -20.28 4.98
C TRP A 204 2.41 -19.51 5.44
N ARG A 205 2.31 -19.15 6.73
CA ARG A 205 1.25 -18.25 7.20
C ARG A 205 1.36 -16.88 6.51
N GLY A 206 2.56 -16.33 6.38
CA GLY A 206 2.81 -15.10 5.64
C GLY A 206 2.38 -15.18 4.18
N VAL A 207 2.78 -16.24 3.47
CA VAL A 207 2.38 -16.49 2.07
C VAL A 207 0.85 -16.60 1.96
N VAL A 208 0.22 -17.37 2.86
CA VAL A 208 -1.25 -17.49 2.93
C VAL A 208 -1.90 -16.16 3.26
N ASP A 209 -1.29 -15.28 4.04
CA ASP A 209 -1.85 -13.97 4.38
C ASP A 209 -1.83 -12.98 3.21
N GLY A 210 -0.90 -13.11 2.26
CA GLY A 210 -0.98 -12.42 0.97
C GLY A 210 -1.95 -13.12 0.01
N ASP A 211 -1.52 -14.26 -0.56
CA ASP A 211 -2.18 -14.92 -1.70
C ASP A 211 -3.24 -15.97 -1.34
N GLY A 212 -3.41 -16.28 -0.06
CA GLY A 212 -4.39 -17.27 0.41
C GLY A 212 -5.81 -16.73 0.57
N SER A 213 -6.77 -17.65 0.64
CA SER A 213 -8.12 -17.38 1.10
C SER A 213 -8.65 -18.52 1.96
N MET A 214 -9.47 -18.16 2.94
CA MET A 214 -10.16 -19.10 3.81
C MET A 214 -11.53 -18.56 4.19
N GLY A 215 -12.45 -19.48 4.49
CA GLY A 215 -13.81 -19.09 4.85
C GLY A 215 -14.66 -20.25 5.33
N LEU A 216 -15.75 -19.91 6.00
CA LEU A 216 -16.83 -20.83 6.37
C LEU A 216 -18.00 -20.62 5.41
N TYR A 217 -18.33 -21.66 4.64
CA TYR A 217 -19.40 -21.62 3.64
C TYR A 217 -20.56 -22.51 4.06
N ARG A 218 -21.81 -22.10 3.82
CA ARG A 218 -22.95 -23.01 4.10
C ARG A 218 -22.96 -24.17 3.12
N ARG A 219 -23.11 -25.40 3.62
CA ARG A 219 -23.14 -26.62 2.78
C ARG A 219 -24.40 -26.69 1.91
N SER A 220 -25.51 -26.15 2.39
CA SER A 220 -26.77 -25.98 1.68
C SER A 220 -27.55 -24.80 2.26
N ARG A 221 -28.49 -24.24 1.51
CA ARG A 221 -29.41 -23.20 2.01
C ARG A 221 -30.28 -23.70 3.17
N SER A 222 -30.49 -25.02 3.25
CA SER A 222 -31.39 -25.69 4.21
C SER A 222 -30.66 -26.38 5.36
N ALA A 223 -29.32 -26.48 5.32
CA ALA A 223 -28.53 -27.15 6.35
C ALA A 223 -27.75 -26.12 7.19
N PRO A 224 -27.79 -26.20 8.53
CA PRO A 224 -27.08 -25.25 9.40
C PRO A 224 -25.55 -25.47 9.40
N ALA A 225 -25.07 -26.60 8.88
CA ALA A 225 -23.66 -26.95 8.88
C ALA A 225 -22.84 -26.07 7.92
N THR A 226 -21.83 -25.40 8.47
CA THR A 226 -20.80 -24.69 7.72
C THR A 226 -19.67 -25.63 7.32
N MET A 227 -19.10 -25.39 6.15
CA MET A 227 -17.99 -26.10 5.54
C MET A 227 -16.81 -25.13 5.44
N PRO A 228 -15.73 -25.37 6.20
CA PRO A 228 -14.47 -24.66 6.03
C PRO A 228 -13.90 -24.88 4.64
N GLN A 229 -13.28 -23.85 4.10
CA GLN A 229 -12.53 -23.89 2.86
C GLN A 229 -11.20 -23.17 3.07
N PHE A 230 -10.17 -23.74 2.46
CA PHE A 230 -8.85 -23.16 2.34
C PHE A 230 -8.42 -23.18 0.88
N ARG A 231 -7.76 -22.11 0.43
CA ARG A 231 -7.16 -22.02 -0.89
C ARG A 231 -5.90 -21.17 -0.83
N LEU A 232 -4.88 -21.56 -1.59
CA LEU A 232 -3.69 -20.78 -1.86
C LEU A 232 -3.44 -20.78 -3.36
N VAL A 233 -3.12 -19.61 -3.92
CA VAL A 233 -2.71 -19.48 -5.32
C VAL A 233 -1.26 -19.04 -5.40
N GLY A 234 -0.59 -19.35 -6.52
CA GLY A 234 0.81 -19.00 -6.68
C GLY A 234 1.48 -19.67 -7.88
N ARG A 235 2.81 -19.59 -7.92
CA ARG A 235 3.63 -20.33 -8.89
C ARG A 235 3.69 -21.81 -8.52
N GLN A 236 3.80 -22.67 -9.53
CA GLN A 236 3.77 -24.12 -9.34
C GLN A 236 4.82 -24.60 -8.32
N HIS A 237 6.08 -24.22 -8.47
CA HIS A 237 7.16 -24.67 -7.57
C HIS A 237 6.90 -24.28 -6.10
N VAL A 238 6.44 -23.05 -5.83
CA VAL A 238 6.10 -22.59 -4.47
C VAL A 238 4.96 -23.42 -3.87
N LEU A 239 3.94 -23.73 -4.67
CA LEU A 239 2.83 -24.56 -4.20
C LEU A 239 3.24 -26.02 -3.99
N GLU A 240 4.17 -26.54 -4.78
CA GLU A 240 4.75 -27.87 -4.59
C GLU A 240 5.56 -27.95 -3.29
N GLU A 241 6.38 -26.93 -2.99
CA GLU A 241 7.08 -26.79 -1.71
C GLU A 241 6.10 -26.71 -0.53
N PHE A 242 5.00 -25.94 -0.67
CA PHE A 242 3.94 -25.88 0.34
C PHE A 242 3.28 -27.24 0.57
N LEU A 243 2.99 -28.01 -0.49
CA LEU A 243 2.49 -29.38 -0.35
C LEU A 243 3.51 -30.30 0.31
N GLY A 244 4.80 -30.13 0.01
CA GLY A 244 5.89 -30.81 0.71
C GLY A 244 5.84 -30.55 2.21
N PHE A 245 5.78 -29.28 2.61
CA PHE A 245 5.59 -28.88 4.00
C PHE A 245 4.35 -29.52 4.63
N LEU A 246 3.18 -29.43 3.99
CA LEU A 246 1.95 -30.04 4.54
C LEU A 246 2.06 -31.55 4.75
N ARG A 247 2.75 -32.27 3.86
CA ARG A 247 2.98 -33.72 4.01
C ARG A 247 3.83 -34.02 5.25
N THR A 248 4.86 -33.23 5.52
CA THR A 248 5.69 -33.37 6.74
C THR A 248 4.87 -33.15 8.02
N GLN A 249 3.81 -32.33 7.93
CA GLN A 249 2.88 -32.03 9.03
C GLN A 249 1.66 -32.97 9.05
N GLY A 250 1.70 -34.09 8.31
CA GLY A 250 0.64 -35.12 8.33
C GLY A 250 -0.60 -34.80 7.48
N THR A 251 -0.55 -33.78 6.61
CA THR A 251 -1.64 -33.48 5.65
C THR A 251 -1.24 -33.88 4.24
N SER A 252 -1.87 -34.95 3.73
CA SER A 252 -1.62 -35.52 2.40
C SER A 252 -2.87 -35.49 1.50
N GLY A 253 -2.75 -35.96 0.26
CA GLY A 253 -3.87 -36.07 -0.69
C GLY A 253 -4.22 -34.78 -1.44
N LEU A 254 -3.44 -33.71 -1.26
CA LEU A 254 -3.59 -32.46 -2.00
C LEU A 254 -2.68 -32.45 -3.24
N SER A 255 -3.15 -31.77 -4.30
CA SER A 255 -2.42 -31.60 -5.55
C SER A 255 -2.46 -30.15 -6.01
N VAL A 256 -1.38 -29.72 -6.67
CA VAL A 256 -1.33 -28.44 -7.37
C VAL A 256 -2.14 -28.57 -8.65
N ARG A 257 -3.01 -27.60 -8.92
CA ARG A 257 -3.89 -27.58 -10.10
C ARG A 257 -3.73 -26.27 -10.87
N PRO A 258 -3.82 -26.29 -12.21
CA PRO A 258 -3.87 -25.05 -12.99
C PRO A 258 -5.07 -24.17 -12.60
N HIS A 259 -4.87 -22.86 -12.55
CA HIS A 259 -5.92 -21.88 -12.28
C HIS A 259 -5.63 -20.58 -13.04
N LYS A 260 -6.26 -20.42 -14.21
CA LYS A 260 -6.00 -19.32 -15.14
C LYS A 260 -4.51 -19.32 -15.56
N SER A 261 -3.79 -18.22 -15.36
CA SER A 261 -2.36 -18.10 -15.66
C SER A 261 -1.44 -18.52 -14.51
N ILE A 262 -2.00 -19.01 -13.40
CA ILE A 262 -1.26 -19.42 -12.20
C ILE A 262 -1.70 -20.82 -11.76
N HIS A 263 -1.28 -21.25 -10.57
CA HIS A 263 -1.67 -22.52 -9.98
C HIS A 263 -2.41 -22.31 -8.66
N THR A 264 -3.09 -23.34 -8.19
CA THR A 264 -3.86 -23.33 -6.94
C THR A 264 -3.72 -24.65 -6.19
N VAL A 265 -3.74 -24.56 -4.87
CA VAL A 265 -3.94 -25.67 -3.93
C VAL A 265 -5.13 -25.28 -3.07
N GLY A 266 -6.09 -26.19 -2.91
CA GLY A 266 -7.26 -25.90 -2.08
C GLY A 266 -7.95 -27.16 -1.60
N THR A 267 -8.66 -27.01 -0.49
CA THR A 267 -9.38 -28.10 0.16
C THR A 267 -10.52 -27.55 1.01
N THR A 268 -11.37 -28.45 1.50
CA THR A 268 -12.55 -28.14 2.32
C THR A 268 -12.65 -29.10 3.50
N CYS A 269 -13.50 -28.78 4.47
CA CYS A 269 -13.77 -29.63 5.65
C CYS A 269 -12.49 -29.88 6.47
N GLY A 270 -12.33 -31.08 7.03
CA GLY A 270 -11.24 -31.43 7.94
C GLY A 270 -9.82 -31.07 7.46
N PRO A 271 -9.41 -31.35 6.20
CA PRO A 271 -8.11 -30.89 5.72
C PRO A 271 -7.94 -29.36 5.74
N ALA A 272 -9.00 -28.59 5.47
CA ALA A 272 -8.93 -27.12 5.56
C ALA A 272 -8.77 -26.67 7.01
N GLU A 273 -9.51 -27.27 7.94
CA GLU A 273 -9.39 -27.01 9.38
C GLU A 273 -7.97 -27.31 9.89
N ARG A 274 -7.39 -28.46 9.50
CA ARG A 274 -6.03 -28.84 9.90
C ARG A 274 -4.99 -27.84 9.40
N ILE A 275 -5.07 -27.42 8.14
CA ILE A 275 -4.13 -26.42 7.58
C ILE A 275 -4.27 -25.08 8.30
N VAL A 276 -5.50 -24.62 8.50
CA VAL A 276 -5.76 -23.35 9.20
C VAL A 276 -5.23 -23.41 10.63
N THR A 277 -5.51 -24.50 11.35
CA THR A 277 -5.04 -24.71 12.72
C THR A 277 -3.51 -24.75 12.79
N LEU A 278 -2.86 -25.48 11.88
CA LEU A 278 -1.40 -25.58 11.79
C LEU A 278 -0.75 -24.20 11.62
N LEU A 279 -1.31 -23.34 10.76
CA LEU A 279 -0.73 -22.06 10.42
C LEU A 279 -1.03 -20.96 11.45
N TYR A 280 -2.25 -20.93 12.02
CA TYR A 280 -2.72 -19.80 12.83
C TYR A 280 -2.78 -20.07 14.34
N SER A 281 -2.70 -21.32 14.79
CA SER A 281 -2.75 -21.62 16.22
C SER A 281 -1.55 -21.02 16.96
N GLY A 282 -1.83 -20.11 17.90
CA GLY A 282 -0.83 -19.39 18.69
C GLY A 282 -0.01 -18.36 17.88
N ALA A 283 -0.48 -17.94 16.71
CA ALA A 283 0.25 -16.99 15.87
C ALA A 283 0.31 -15.59 16.51
N THR A 284 1.51 -15.04 16.65
CA THR A 284 1.75 -13.67 17.16
C THR A 284 1.50 -12.60 16.09
N VAL A 285 1.76 -12.93 14.83
CA VAL A 285 1.60 -12.03 13.68
C VAL A 285 0.79 -12.71 12.59
N ALA A 286 -0.29 -12.05 12.19
CA ALA A 286 -1.17 -12.45 11.10
C ALA A 286 -1.93 -11.23 10.55
N LEU A 287 -2.47 -11.37 9.34
CA LEU A 287 -3.40 -10.42 8.75
C LEU A 287 -4.75 -10.52 9.48
N ALA A 288 -5.20 -9.42 10.09
CA ALA A 288 -6.29 -9.43 11.07
C ALA A 288 -7.56 -10.16 10.57
N ARG A 289 -8.01 -9.84 9.36
CA ARG A 289 -9.21 -10.47 8.76
C ARG A 289 -9.08 -11.98 8.53
N LYS A 290 -7.86 -12.49 8.29
CA LYS A 290 -7.60 -13.92 8.09
C LYS A 290 -7.42 -14.63 9.42
N ALA A 291 -6.78 -13.98 10.40
CA ALA A 291 -6.73 -14.45 11.79
C ALA A 291 -8.12 -14.63 12.40
N GLU A 292 -9.00 -13.63 12.25
CA GLU A 292 -10.40 -13.70 12.73
C GLU A 292 -11.16 -14.85 12.06
N MET A 293 -10.97 -15.06 10.75
CA MET A 293 -11.59 -16.18 10.05
C MET A 293 -11.02 -17.53 10.50
N ALA A 294 -9.71 -17.60 10.75
CA ALA A 294 -9.06 -18.80 11.25
C ALA A 294 -9.59 -19.19 12.65
N GLU A 295 -9.73 -18.22 13.55
CA GLU A 295 -10.34 -18.42 14.87
C GLU A 295 -11.76 -18.97 14.76
N ARG A 296 -12.58 -18.43 13.85
CA ARG A 296 -13.93 -18.92 13.59
C ARG A 296 -13.94 -20.36 13.07
N ILE A 297 -13.02 -20.71 12.17
CA ILE A 297 -12.89 -22.08 11.64
C ILE A 297 -12.51 -23.04 12.78
N MET A 298 -11.51 -22.69 13.61
CA MET A 298 -11.07 -23.52 14.74
C MET A 298 -12.19 -23.70 15.79
N ALA A 299 -12.94 -22.64 16.08
CA ALA A 299 -14.08 -22.71 17.02
C ALA A 299 -15.23 -23.59 16.48
N ALA A 300 -15.49 -23.56 15.18
CA ALA A 300 -16.49 -24.40 14.54
C ALA A 300 -16.10 -25.89 14.61
N ALA A 301 -14.82 -26.22 14.36
CA ALA A 301 -14.30 -27.58 14.46
C ALA A 301 -14.45 -28.14 15.88
N ALA A 302 -14.03 -27.39 16.91
CA ALA A 302 -14.16 -27.77 18.31
C ALA A 302 -15.63 -27.94 18.78
N SER A 303 -16.58 -27.32 18.08
CA SER A 303 -18.01 -27.48 18.35
C SER A 303 -18.61 -28.71 17.67
N SER A 304 -18.01 -29.16 16.56
CA SER A 304 -18.39 -30.39 15.86
C SER A 304 -17.92 -31.64 16.61
N GLU A 305 -16.68 -31.62 17.12
CA GLU A 305 -16.11 -32.75 17.89
C GLU A 305 -16.84 -33.02 19.21
N ARG A 306 -17.40 -31.98 19.84
CA ARG A 306 -18.22 -32.13 21.06
C ARG A 306 -19.62 -32.71 20.81
N ARG A 307 -20.04 -32.84 19.55
CA ARG A 307 -21.35 -33.37 19.15
C ARG A 307 -21.28 -34.77 18.55
N SER A 308 -20.08 -35.27 18.25
CA SER A 308 -19.80 -36.62 17.76
C SER A 308 -19.42 -37.55 18.91
#